data_AF-A0A2V9LH13-F1
#
_entry.id   AF-A0A2V9LH13-F1
#
_cell.length_a   1.000
_cell.length_b   1.000
_cell.length_c   1.000
_cell.angle_alpha   90.00
_cell.angle_beta   90.00
_cell.angle_gamma   90.00
#
_symmetry.space_group_name_H-M   'P 1'
#
loop_
_entity.id
_entity.type
_entity.pdbx_description
1 polymer ?
#
loop_
_entity_poly.entity_id
_entity_poly.type
_entity_poly.pdbx_seq_one_letter_code
_entity_poly.pdbx_strand_id
1 'polypeptide(L)'
;RNIGQNFHSNGNESGTFNFTRGATAVREVINSGNPIASFLLEQVGSASSTFRTVSSWYARADAFIWHVGDTYKVTPKLTLNYGLRWDMFRPTAEKYDRLSFFDPLGPNPAAGGRPGRLAFAGDQYGAASFGKRRPEETFKKGYSPRLGIAYAVNDRMVIRTGYGIFYTQAFYPGWGGGMNLDGFNADASFSSTQGGLVPALILSQGLPQNFARPPFIDPGYRNGRSTLYRPFDANRLSYSQQWNLTIERQVGKDLVVSGAYVGNKGTRLPSYLAPLNALDPKLLSMGNKLFDEFQPDQAVLNGVSQPYTGWAQQMKNAGCSPSVAQALLPYPQFCSRLNGLNGNAGNSTYHSFQAKVEKRFSQGMYLLGSYTHSKLLTSSGHVDESVNGGASVVSGVISPFERSRNKSLAADDVPQVLSVTFVYDLPFGRGKRYLSGNGAADLLLGGWSVASITRASSGTPLFFRSSQCNVPSQFAAACIPALVPGKNPFNADKGSFDPGSGQPLFNKDAFEPVSAFNFYYGAGPRVSNLREYNFRISERVKFQVRGEFFNLFNLHNFTNQSVWTQFDKAFVTDLSSPNFGKWNGAVSAPRNIQVGARLEF
;
A
#
# COMPACT_ATOMS: atom_id res chain seq x y z
N ARG A 1 -24.37 -17.46 3.86
CA ARG A 1 -23.03 -18.01 4.17
C ARG A 1 -22.63 -17.54 5.56
N ASN A 2 -22.18 -18.43 6.43
CA ASN A 2 -21.53 -18.06 7.69
C ASN A 2 -20.01 -18.12 7.50
N ILE A 3 -19.29 -17.14 8.07
CA ILE A 3 -17.84 -17.01 7.97
C ILE A 3 -17.31 -16.91 9.39
N GLY A 4 -16.35 -17.77 9.73
CA GLY A 4 -15.74 -17.78 11.05
C GLY A 4 -14.25 -18.06 10.98
N GLN A 5 -13.49 -17.43 11.87
CA GLN A 5 -12.09 -17.72 12.11
C GLN A 5 -11.83 -17.79 13.62
N ASN A 6 -10.87 -18.63 14.01
CA ASN A 6 -10.43 -18.78 15.39
C ASN A 6 -8.97 -18.34 15.43
N PHE A 7 -8.67 -17.38 16.30
CA PHE A 7 -7.33 -16.87 16.50
C PHE A 7 -6.85 -17.27 17.88
N HIS A 8 -5.64 -17.82 17.93
CA HIS A 8 -4.94 -18.17 19.15
C HIS A 8 -3.65 -17.37 19.20
N SER A 9 -3.38 -16.73 20.32
CA SER A 9 -2.15 -15.96 20.53
C SER A 9 -1.52 -16.38 21.85
N ASN A 10 -0.37 -17.07 21.74
CA ASN A 10 0.42 -17.53 22.88
C ASN A 10 1.79 -16.80 22.91
N GLY A 11 1.87 -15.63 22.26
CA GLY A 11 3.12 -14.89 22.13
C GLY A 11 3.56 -14.28 23.47
N ASN A 12 4.83 -14.50 23.82
CA ASN A 12 5.58 -13.89 24.92
C ASN A 12 5.02 -14.10 26.35
N GLU A 13 4.24 -15.16 26.60
CA GLU A 13 3.75 -15.47 27.96
C GLU A 13 4.88 -15.92 28.90
N SER A 14 5.85 -16.69 28.40
CA SER A 14 7.06 -17.07 29.14
C SER A 14 8.04 -15.91 29.38
N GLY A 15 7.81 -14.77 28.70
CA GLY A 15 8.64 -13.58 28.77
C GLY A 15 9.86 -13.58 27.84
N THR A 16 10.37 -12.38 27.60
CA THR A 16 11.62 -12.08 26.90
C THR A 16 12.54 -11.37 27.89
N PHE A 17 13.78 -11.84 28.00
CA PHE A 17 14.77 -11.34 28.94
C PHE A 17 16.03 -10.90 28.20
N ASN A 18 16.43 -9.65 28.39
CA ASN A 18 17.61 -9.06 27.77
C ASN A 18 18.67 -8.78 28.83
N PHE A 19 19.87 -9.30 28.59
CA PHE A 19 21.03 -9.08 29.45
C PHE A 19 21.91 -8.00 28.84
N THR A 20 22.15 -6.93 29.62
CA THR A 20 22.93 -5.76 29.17
C THR A 20 24.20 -5.63 29.97
N ARG A 21 25.13 -4.79 29.50
CA ARG A 21 26.43 -4.55 30.15
C ARG A 21 26.32 -3.85 31.49
N GLY A 22 25.27 -3.06 31.71
CA GLY A 22 25.22 -2.11 32.82
C GLY A 22 25.36 -2.74 34.21
N ALA A 23 24.74 -3.90 34.45
CA ALA A 23 24.72 -4.51 35.78
C ALA A 23 26.10 -5.01 36.26
N THR A 24 27.02 -5.28 35.33
CA THR A 24 28.41 -5.70 35.61
C THR A 24 29.44 -4.61 35.29
N ALA A 25 28.99 -3.40 34.97
CA ALA A 25 29.86 -2.29 34.66
C ALA A 25 30.38 -1.60 35.92
N VAL A 26 31.58 -1.00 35.83
CA VAL A 26 32.06 -0.03 36.81
C VAL A 26 31.16 1.21 36.77
N ARG A 27 30.84 1.78 37.95
CA ARG A 27 30.06 3.02 38.03
C ARG A 27 30.68 4.09 37.11
N GLU A 28 29.82 4.82 36.40
CA GLU A 28 30.18 5.89 35.44
C GLU A 28 30.78 5.42 34.10
N VAL A 29 31.10 4.13 33.94
CA VAL A 29 31.60 3.56 32.66
C VAL A 29 30.73 2.36 32.24
N ILE A 30 29.48 2.61 31.84
CA ILE A 30 28.48 1.56 31.49
C ILE A 30 29.00 0.55 30.45
N ASN A 31 29.88 0.98 29.54
CA ASN A 31 30.45 0.11 28.50
C ASN A 31 31.51 -0.88 29.01
N SER A 32 31.97 -0.75 30.25
CA SER A 32 32.98 -1.64 30.85
C SER A 32 32.43 -3.03 31.24
N GLY A 33 31.11 -3.18 31.36
CA GLY A 33 30.49 -4.44 31.74
C GLY A 33 30.37 -5.45 30.60
N ASN A 34 29.90 -6.66 30.94
CA ASN A 34 29.80 -7.80 30.03
C ASN A 34 28.39 -8.43 30.11
N PRO A 35 27.64 -8.53 28.99
CA PRO A 35 26.28 -9.06 29.01
C PRO A 35 26.23 -10.56 29.35
N ILE A 36 27.28 -11.33 29.04
CA ILE A 36 27.39 -12.74 29.44
C ILE A 36 27.61 -12.84 30.96
N ALA A 37 28.41 -11.95 31.54
CA ALA A 37 28.56 -11.91 33.00
C ALA A 37 27.24 -11.54 33.67
N SER A 38 26.50 -10.56 33.14
CA SER A 38 25.15 -10.23 33.61
C SER A 38 24.18 -11.42 33.49
N PHE A 39 24.29 -12.23 32.43
CA PHE A 39 23.53 -13.48 32.28
C PHE A 39 23.89 -14.54 33.34
N LEU A 40 25.18 -14.78 33.57
CA LEU A 40 25.66 -15.73 34.58
C LEU A 40 25.29 -15.31 36.01
N LEU A 41 25.21 -14.00 36.26
CA LEU A 41 24.73 -13.42 37.52
C LEU A 41 23.19 -13.27 37.57
N GLU A 42 22.50 -13.68 36.51
CA GLU A 42 21.04 -13.58 36.36
C GLU A 42 20.49 -12.15 36.42
N GLN A 43 21.34 -11.16 36.23
CA GLN A 43 21.02 -9.74 36.29
C GLN A 43 20.42 -9.28 34.96
N VAL A 44 19.10 -9.31 34.88
CA VAL A 44 18.37 -8.94 33.66
C VAL A 44 18.37 -7.41 33.50
N GLY A 45 18.80 -6.90 32.35
CA GLY A 45 18.81 -5.48 32.04
C GLY A 45 17.43 -4.95 31.63
N SER A 46 16.67 -5.74 30.88
CA SER A 46 15.25 -5.48 30.64
C SER A 46 14.49 -6.79 30.39
N ALA A 47 13.23 -6.83 30.81
CA ALA A 47 12.36 -7.96 30.58
C ALA A 47 10.98 -7.49 30.11
N SER A 48 10.28 -8.34 29.37
CA SER A 48 8.86 -8.15 29.10
C SER A 48 8.12 -9.48 29.13
N SER A 49 6.87 -9.48 29.56
CA SER A 49 6.00 -10.66 29.48
C SER A 49 4.57 -10.22 29.20
N THR A 50 3.86 -10.99 28.38
CA THR A 50 2.48 -10.72 28.03
C THR A 50 1.55 -11.51 28.94
N PHE A 51 0.72 -10.81 29.72
CA PHE A 51 -0.32 -11.40 30.55
C PHE A 51 -1.64 -11.41 29.79
N ARG A 52 -2.15 -12.62 29.54
CA ARG A 52 -3.39 -12.82 28.78
C ARG A 52 -4.50 -13.31 29.69
N THR A 53 -5.61 -12.58 29.72
CA THR A 53 -6.89 -13.12 30.22
C THR A 53 -7.71 -13.72 29.07
N VAL A 54 -7.44 -13.28 27.85
CA VAL A 54 -8.05 -13.77 26.62
C VAL A 54 -6.94 -14.22 25.67
N SER A 55 -6.64 -15.52 25.67
CA SER A 55 -5.64 -16.12 24.75
C SER A 55 -6.19 -16.35 23.35
N SER A 56 -7.52 -16.36 23.19
CA SER A 56 -8.18 -16.74 21.95
C SER A 56 -9.44 -15.91 21.69
N TRP A 57 -9.62 -15.51 20.43
CA TRP A 57 -10.82 -14.77 19.98
C TRP A 57 -11.41 -15.37 18.71
N TYR A 58 -12.72 -15.19 18.56
CA TYR A 58 -13.51 -15.92 17.57
C TYR A 58 -14.29 -14.95 16.70
N ALA A 59 -13.73 -14.62 15.53
CA ALA A 59 -14.32 -13.73 14.56
C ALA A 59 -15.52 -14.42 13.88
N ARG A 60 -16.70 -13.79 13.88
CA ARG A 60 -17.93 -14.33 13.26
C ARG A 60 -18.61 -13.27 12.40
N ALA A 61 -19.03 -13.66 11.19
CA ALA A 61 -19.75 -12.82 10.25
C ALA A 61 -20.74 -13.64 9.41
N ASP A 62 -21.79 -12.99 8.92
CA ASP A 62 -22.76 -13.57 8.00
C ASP A 62 -22.81 -12.77 6.70
N ALA A 63 -23.00 -13.47 5.59
CA ALA A 63 -23.25 -12.87 4.29
C ALA A 63 -24.54 -13.44 3.68
N PHE A 64 -25.38 -12.53 3.17
CA PHE A 64 -26.60 -12.81 2.41
C PHE A 64 -26.38 -12.31 1.00
N ILE A 65 -26.57 -13.21 0.04
CA ILE A 65 -26.17 -12.98 -1.35
C ILE A 65 -27.30 -13.53 -2.21
N TRP A 66 -27.83 -12.66 -3.08
CA TRP A 66 -28.84 -13.02 -4.06
C TRP A 66 -28.36 -12.63 -5.44
N HIS A 67 -28.66 -13.44 -6.44
CA HIS A 67 -28.38 -13.12 -7.82
C HIS A 67 -29.50 -13.59 -8.73
N VAL A 68 -29.72 -12.84 -9.80
CA VAL A 68 -30.57 -13.21 -10.92
C VAL A 68 -29.89 -12.69 -12.18
N GLY A 69 -29.97 -13.45 -13.26
CA GLY A 69 -29.45 -13.03 -14.54
C GLY A 69 -29.98 -13.92 -15.64
N ASP A 70 -29.98 -13.37 -16.84
CA ASP A 70 -30.48 -14.03 -18.03
C ASP A 70 -29.65 -13.61 -19.25
N THR A 71 -29.67 -14.46 -20.27
CA THR A 71 -29.06 -14.24 -21.58
C THR A 71 -30.15 -14.31 -22.63
N TYR A 72 -30.54 -13.16 -23.15
CA TYR A 72 -31.62 -13.05 -24.12
C TYR A 72 -31.06 -12.84 -25.53
N LYS A 73 -31.34 -13.76 -26.45
CA LYS A 73 -31.07 -13.59 -27.88
C LYS A 73 -32.22 -12.84 -28.53
N VAL A 74 -32.12 -11.52 -28.59
CA VAL A 74 -33.13 -10.64 -29.23
C VAL A 74 -33.30 -11.00 -30.71
N THR A 75 -32.18 -11.27 -31.38
CA THR A 75 -32.12 -11.80 -32.74
C THR A 75 -30.94 -12.78 -32.86
N PRO A 76 -30.77 -13.52 -33.96
CA PRO A 76 -29.55 -14.32 -34.18
C PRO A 76 -28.25 -13.51 -34.15
N LYS A 77 -28.32 -12.18 -34.34
CA LYS A 77 -27.18 -11.25 -34.36
C LYS A 77 -27.03 -10.42 -33.08
N LEU A 78 -28.08 -10.27 -32.27
CA LEU A 78 -28.07 -9.43 -31.07
C LEU A 78 -28.35 -10.27 -29.82
N THR A 79 -27.37 -10.32 -28.93
CA THR A 79 -27.48 -10.98 -27.62
C THR A 79 -27.33 -9.95 -26.51
N LEU A 80 -28.25 -9.97 -25.55
CA LEU A 80 -28.20 -9.20 -24.31
C LEU A 80 -27.90 -10.16 -23.16
N ASN A 81 -26.97 -9.77 -22.29
CA ASN A 81 -26.70 -10.43 -21.02
C ASN A 81 -26.97 -9.43 -19.92
N TYR A 82 -27.90 -9.72 -19.02
CA TYR A 82 -28.23 -8.80 -17.94
C TYR A 82 -28.38 -9.58 -16.65
N GLY A 83 -27.98 -8.95 -15.54
CA GLY A 83 -28.09 -9.57 -14.24
C GLY A 83 -27.94 -8.57 -13.12
N LEU A 84 -28.53 -8.92 -11.98
CA LEU A 84 -28.41 -8.20 -10.74
C LEU A 84 -27.93 -9.15 -9.67
N ARG A 85 -26.91 -8.73 -8.94
CA ARG A 85 -26.50 -9.38 -7.70
C ARG A 85 -26.64 -8.41 -6.55
N TRP A 86 -27.18 -8.85 -5.42
CA TRP A 86 -27.25 -8.10 -4.19
C TRP A 86 -26.44 -8.81 -3.12
N ASP A 87 -25.47 -8.10 -2.57
CA ASP A 87 -24.57 -8.56 -1.52
C ASP A 87 -24.82 -7.76 -0.22
N MET A 88 -25.08 -8.47 0.88
CA MET A 88 -25.15 -7.88 2.22
C MET A 88 -24.25 -8.66 3.18
N PHE A 89 -23.20 -7.99 3.65
CA PHE A 89 -22.30 -8.52 4.66
C PHE A 89 -22.59 -7.86 6.01
N ARG A 90 -22.82 -8.69 7.03
CA ARG A 90 -22.83 -8.23 8.41
C ARG A 90 -21.36 -8.05 8.87
N PRO A 91 -21.01 -6.90 9.47
CA PRO A 91 -19.65 -6.69 9.94
C PRO A 91 -19.20 -7.72 10.99
N THR A 92 -17.91 -7.90 11.17
CA THR A 92 -17.43 -8.94 12.08
C THR A 92 -17.70 -8.59 13.55
N ALA A 93 -18.22 -9.56 14.31
CA ALA A 93 -18.31 -9.54 15.77
C ALA A 93 -17.49 -10.69 16.38
N GLU A 94 -17.05 -10.52 17.64
CA GLU A 94 -16.43 -11.61 18.40
C GLU A 94 -17.49 -12.44 19.09
N LYS A 95 -17.33 -13.76 19.11
CA LYS A 95 -18.35 -14.69 19.63
C LYS A 95 -18.83 -14.35 21.05
N TYR A 96 -17.95 -13.88 21.92
CA TYR A 96 -18.20 -13.60 23.34
C TYR A 96 -18.07 -12.10 23.70
N ASP A 97 -18.02 -11.23 22.68
CA ASP A 97 -17.89 -9.78 22.83
C ASP A 97 -16.64 -9.33 23.61
N ARG A 98 -15.58 -10.14 23.58
CA ARG A 98 -14.30 -9.82 24.23
C ARG A 98 -13.40 -9.05 23.27
N LEU A 99 -13.81 -7.86 22.88
CA LEU A 99 -13.00 -6.94 22.09
C LEU A 99 -13.13 -5.52 22.59
N SER A 100 -12.11 -4.73 22.29
CA SER A 100 -12.13 -3.29 22.50
C SER A 100 -11.74 -2.54 21.23
N PHE A 101 -12.20 -1.30 21.13
CA PHE A 101 -11.93 -0.41 20.01
C PHE A 101 -12.17 1.04 20.42
N PHE A 102 -11.63 1.96 19.64
CA PHE A 102 -11.89 3.38 19.82
C PHE A 102 -13.33 3.74 19.49
N ASP A 103 -14.02 4.37 20.44
CA ASP A 103 -15.33 4.97 20.28
C ASP A 103 -15.18 6.50 20.26
N PRO A 104 -15.38 7.16 19.10
CA PRO A 104 -15.20 8.61 18.97
C PRO A 104 -16.26 9.43 19.69
N LEU A 105 -17.43 8.85 20.00
CA LEU A 105 -18.58 9.60 20.53
C LEU A 105 -18.72 9.43 22.05
N GLY A 106 -18.31 8.30 22.59
CA GLY A 106 -18.45 8.00 24.01
C GLY A 106 -17.61 8.92 24.91
N PRO A 107 -18.14 9.35 26.07
CA PRO A 107 -17.41 10.20 26.99
C PRO A 107 -16.30 9.42 27.70
N ASN A 108 -15.16 10.06 27.90
CA ASN A 108 -14.01 9.50 28.60
C ASN A 108 -13.82 10.20 29.95
N PRO A 109 -14.26 9.59 31.07
CA PRO A 109 -14.15 10.20 32.40
C PRO A 109 -12.70 10.55 32.77
N ALA A 110 -11.72 9.73 32.37
CA ALA A 110 -10.30 9.98 32.61
C ALA A 110 -9.70 11.11 31.76
N ALA A 111 -10.48 11.70 30.85
CA ALA A 111 -10.13 12.87 30.03
C ALA A 111 -11.13 14.02 30.24
N GLY A 112 -11.64 14.17 31.48
CA GLY A 112 -12.57 15.25 31.83
C GLY A 112 -13.95 15.12 31.16
N GLY A 113 -14.36 13.90 30.80
CA GLY A 113 -15.65 13.63 30.15
C GLY A 113 -15.69 13.92 28.64
N ARG A 114 -14.56 14.32 28.03
CA ARG A 114 -14.47 14.60 26.59
C ARG A 114 -14.80 13.36 25.74
N PRO A 115 -15.33 13.52 24.51
CA PRO A 115 -15.51 12.41 23.58
C PRO A 115 -14.20 11.72 23.22
N GLY A 116 -14.28 10.42 22.94
CA GLY A 116 -13.14 9.59 22.54
C GLY A 116 -12.64 8.71 23.69
N ARG A 117 -13.00 7.43 23.64
CA ARG A 117 -12.66 6.45 24.67
C ARG A 117 -12.27 5.10 24.08
N LEU A 118 -11.64 4.26 24.89
CA LEU A 118 -11.64 2.83 24.64
C LEU A 118 -13.02 2.27 25.03
N ALA A 119 -13.72 1.62 24.10
CA ALA A 119 -14.98 0.97 24.37
C ALA A 119 -14.85 -0.54 24.21
N PHE A 120 -15.61 -1.28 25.01
CA PHE A 120 -15.63 -2.73 25.00
C PHE A 120 -16.92 -3.23 24.34
N ALA A 121 -16.82 -4.25 23.49
CA ALA A 121 -17.94 -4.77 22.73
C ALA A 121 -19.05 -5.32 23.64
N GLY A 122 -20.30 -5.19 23.20
CA GLY A 122 -21.47 -5.65 23.95
C GLY A 122 -21.87 -4.69 25.07
N ASP A 123 -22.61 -5.20 26.04
CA ASP A 123 -23.27 -4.50 27.15
C ASP A 123 -22.83 -5.01 28.53
N GLN A 124 -21.93 -6.00 28.58
CA GLN A 124 -21.50 -6.69 29.80
C GLN A 124 -20.40 -5.98 30.62
N TYR A 125 -19.92 -4.81 30.19
CA TYR A 125 -18.76 -4.10 30.77
C TYR A 125 -19.14 -2.78 31.47
N GLY A 126 -20.38 -2.66 31.95
CA GLY A 126 -20.86 -1.47 32.65
C GLY A 126 -20.66 -0.19 31.83
N ALA A 127 -20.10 0.85 32.44
CA ALA A 127 -19.85 2.15 31.80
C ALA A 127 -18.85 2.08 30.62
N ALA A 128 -17.99 1.05 30.58
CA ALA A 128 -17.03 0.82 29.49
C ALA A 128 -17.65 0.12 28.27
N SER A 129 -18.88 -0.37 28.40
CA SER A 129 -19.62 -1.01 27.30
C SER A 129 -19.89 -0.04 26.16
N PHE A 130 -19.75 -0.54 24.94
CA PHE A 130 -20.21 0.15 23.74
C PHE A 130 -21.73 0.04 23.53
N GLY A 131 -22.37 -0.98 24.13
CA GLY A 131 -23.80 -1.29 23.95
C GLY A 131 -24.12 -2.04 22.66
N LYS A 132 -23.12 -2.31 21.82
CA LYS A 132 -23.24 -3.15 20.62
C LYS A 132 -22.01 -4.04 20.48
N ARG A 133 -22.16 -5.19 19.84
CA ARG A 133 -21.09 -6.17 19.60
C ARG A 133 -19.97 -5.69 18.68
N ARG A 134 -20.20 -4.59 17.96
CA ARG A 134 -19.28 -3.99 16.97
C ARG A 134 -19.69 -2.54 16.67
N PRO A 135 -18.76 -1.68 16.27
CA PRO A 135 -19.05 -0.30 15.92
C PRO A 135 -19.66 -0.14 14.52
N GLU A 136 -19.34 -1.02 13.56
CA GLU A 136 -19.75 -0.83 12.17
C GLU A 136 -21.23 -1.13 11.93
N GLU A 137 -21.82 -0.32 11.06
CA GLU A 137 -23.19 -0.51 10.59
C GLU A 137 -23.28 -1.54 9.45
N THR A 138 -24.41 -2.24 9.38
CA THR A 138 -24.62 -3.19 8.27
C THR A 138 -24.92 -2.43 6.97
N PHE A 139 -24.09 -2.63 5.94
CA PHE A 139 -24.31 -2.03 4.63
C PHE A 139 -25.26 -2.89 3.80
N LYS A 140 -26.44 -2.34 3.48
CA LYS A 140 -27.51 -3.05 2.76
C LYS A 140 -27.61 -2.67 1.27
N LYS A 141 -26.76 -1.76 0.77
CA LYS A 141 -26.86 -1.20 -0.59
C LYS A 141 -25.86 -1.82 -1.58
N GLY A 142 -25.42 -3.06 -1.36
CA GLY A 142 -24.47 -3.78 -2.21
C GLY A 142 -25.07 -4.29 -3.52
N TYR A 143 -25.68 -3.41 -4.32
CA TYR A 143 -26.29 -3.76 -5.61
C TYR A 143 -25.24 -3.74 -6.73
N SER A 144 -25.06 -4.89 -7.38
CA SER A 144 -24.08 -5.16 -8.44
C SER A 144 -24.79 -5.46 -9.76
N PRO A 145 -25.37 -4.46 -10.45
CA PRO A 145 -25.95 -4.65 -11.78
C PRO A 145 -24.86 -4.96 -12.80
N ARG A 146 -25.21 -5.75 -13.80
CA ARG A 146 -24.37 -6.09 -14.96
C ARG A 146 -25.21 -6.09 -16.21
N LEU A 147 -24.70 -5.45 -17.25
CA LEU A 147 -25.28 -5.42 -18.58
C LEU A 147 -24.16 -5.66 -19.60
N GLY A 148 -24.39 -6.57 -20.53
CA GLY A 148 -23.52 -6.87 -21.65
C GLY A 148 -24.33 -6.99 -22.93
N ILE A 149 -23.80 -6.46 -24.02
CA ILE A 149 -24.42 -6.44 -25.34
C ILE A 149 -23.40 -7.01 -26.32
N ALA A 150 -23.80 -7.98 -27.13
CA ALA A 150 -23.02 -8.51 -28.23
C ALA A 150 -23.84 -8.40 -29.52
N TYR A 151 -23.28 -7.73 -30.53
CA TYR A 151 -23.91 -7.50 -31.82
C TYR A 151 -23.00 -7.96 -32.95
N ALA A 152 -23.42 -8.99 -33.68
CA ALA A 152 -22.79 -9.43 -34.92
C ALA A 152 -23.26 -8.53 -36.07
N VAL A 153 -22.40 -7.61 -36.51
CA VAL A 153 -22.68 -6.73 -37.66
C VAL A 153 -22.82 -7.58 -38.93
N ASN A 154 -21.93 -8.56 -39.08
CA ASN A 154 -21.94 -9.60 -40.11
C ASN A 154 -21.10 -10.80 -39.62
N ASP A 155 -20.94 -11.83 -40.45
CA ASP A 155 -20.24 -13.08 -40.09
C ASP A 155 -18.74 -12.90 -39.80
N ARG A 156 -18.19 -11.70 -40.05
CA ARG A 156 -16.78 -11.37 -39.85
C ARG A 156 -16.55 -10.24 -38.86
N MET A 157 -17.60 -9.62 -38.32
CA MET A 157 -17.46 -8.45 -37.45
C MET A 157 -18.46 -8.49 -36.30
N VAL A 158 -17.93 -8.34 -35.09
CA VAL A 158 -18.71 -8.31 -33.85
C VAL A 158 -18.33 -7.11 -33.01
N ILE A 159 -19.33 -6.48 -32.42
CA ILE A 159 -19.19 -5.41 -31.46
C ILE A 159 -19.69 -5.94 -30.12
N ARG A 160 -18.90 -5.78 -29.07
CA ARG A 160 -19.26 -6.13 -27.70
C ARG A 160 -19.11 -4.91 -26.80
N THR A 161 -20.04 -4.70 -25.92
CA THR A 161 -19.93 -3.67 -24.88
C THR A 161 -20.56 -4.18 -23.60
N GLY A 162 -20.13 -3.65 -22.47
CA GLY A 162 -20.76 -3.97 -21.19
C GLY A 162 -20.42 -2.96 -20.11
N TYR A 163 -21.24 -2.97 -19.08
CA TYR A 163 -21.07 -2.21 -17.85
C TYR A 163 -21.41 -3.10 -16.65
N GLY A 164 -20.65 -2.99 -15.57
CA GLY A 164 -21.00 -3.66 -14.32
C GLY A 164 -20.37 -3.02 -13.09
N ILE A 165 -21.03 -3.24 -11.95
CA ILE A 165 -20.51 -2.88 -10.63
C ILE A 165 -20.07 -4.17 -9.91
N PHE A 166 -18.88 -4.13 -9.32
CA PHE A 166 -18.28 -5.25 -8.62
C PHE A 166 -17.77 -4.78 -7.26
N TYR A 167 -18.46 -5.19 -6.19
CA TYR A 167 -17.98 -4.97 -4.82
C TYR A 167 -16.86 -5.94 -4.48
N THR A 168 -15.92 -5.48 -3.67
CA THR A 168 -14.94 -6.34 -3.02
C THR A 168 -15.63 -7.16 -1.93
N GLN A 169 -14.99 -8.26 -1.53
CA GLN A 169 -15.44 -8.97 -0.33
C GLN A 169 -15.24 -8.09 0.91
N ALA A 170 -16.12 -8.21 1.90
CA ALA A 170 -15.89 -7.69 3.24
C ALA A 170 -14.68 -8.42 3.86
N PHE A 171 -13.56 -7.73 4.02
CA PHE A 171 -12.41 -8.25 4.75
C PHE A 171 -12.59 -7.99 6.25
N TYR A 172 -12.08 -8.91 7.08
CA TYR A 172 -11.80 -8.59 8.47
C TYR A 172 -10.83 -7.39 8.51
N PRO A 173 -11.08 -6.35 9.32
CA PRO A 173 -10.29 -5.12 9.26
C PRO A 173 -8.81 -5.30 9.65
N GLY A 174 -7.84 -5.21 8.74
CA GLY A 174 -6.41 -5.28 9.10
C GLY A 174 -5.91 -6.65 9.65
N TRP A 175 -4.68 -6.70 10.16
CA TRP A 175 -4.06 -7.94 10.68
C TRP A 175 -4.76 -8.38 11.98
N GLY A 176 -5.06 -9.68 12.14
CA GLY A 176 -5.88 -10.19 13.24
C GLY A 176 -7.38 -9.81 13.17
N GLY A 177 -7.79 -9.15 12.09
CA GLY A 177 -9.18 -8.77 11.81
C GLY A 177 -9.69 -7.52 12.54
N GLY A 178 -8.78 -6.69 13.07
CA GLY A 178 -9.11 -5.38 13.64
C GLY A 178 -9.81 -5.51 14.98
N MET A 179 -9.82 -6.75 15.45
CA MET A 179 -10.24 -7.22 16.72
C MET A 179 -9.07 -6.97 17.66
N ASN A 180 -9.24 -6.00 18.56
CA ASN A 180 -8.25 -5.67 19.57
C ASN A 180 -8.64 -6.26 20.92
N LEU A 181 -7.64 -6.57 21.73
CA LEU A 181 -7.80 -7.09 23.09
C LEU A 181 -7.22 -6.14 24.14
N ASP A 182 -7.12 -4.85 23.81
CA ASP A 182 -6.75 -3.81 24.76
C ASP A 182 -7.64 -3.89 25.99
N GLY A 183 -7.04 -3.74 27.17
CA GLY A 183 -7.72 -3.92 28.43
C GLY A 183 -7.78 -5.39 28.84
N PHE A 184 -8.14 -6.32 27.96
CA PHE A 184 -8.18 -7.75 28.31
C PHE A 184 -6.80 -8.37 28.48
N ASN A 185 -5.83 -7.96 27.66
CA ASN A 185 -4.46 -8.42 27.75
C ASN A 185 -3.53 -7.23 27.95
N ALA A 186 -2.40 -7.46 28.60
CA ALA A 186 -1.42 -6.42 28.83
C ALA A 186 0.00 -6.96 28.79
N ASP A 187 0.90 -6.15 28.24
CA ASP A 187 2.33 -6.40 28.29
C ASP A 187 2.91 -5.71 29.53
N ALA A 188 3.53 -6.49 30.41
CA ALA A 188 4.34 -5.97 31.50
C ALA A 188 5.77 -5.82 30.99
N SER A 189 6.35 -4.64 31.19
CA SER A 189 7.75 -4.34 30.86
C SER A 189 8.50 -3.94 32.12
N PHE A 190 9.70 -4.48 32.28
CA PHE A 190 10.59 -4.23 33.40
C PHE A 190 11.92 -3.73 32.83
N SER A 191 12.43 -2.62 33.36
CA SER A 191 13.67 -2.01 32.88
C SER A 191 14.60 -1.74 34.04
N SER A 192 15.90 -1.91 33.80
CA SER A 192 16.96 -1.53 34.72
C SER A 192 16.84 -0.06 35.11
N THR A 193 17.21 0.25 36.35
CA THR A 193 17.25 1.63 36.86
C THR A 193 18.70 2.12 36.97
N GLN A 194 18.89 3.39 37.33
CA GLN A 194 20.21 4.03 37.47
C GLN A 194 21.09 3.86 36.22
N GLY A 195 20.54 4.14 35.04
CA GLY A 195 21.29 4.07 33.78
C GLY A 195 21.73 2.66 33.37
N GLY A 196 21.14 1.61 33.92
CA GLY A 196 21.49 0.22 33.61
C GLY A 196 22.31 -0.49 34.67
N LEU A 197 22.73 0.21 35.73
CA LEU A 197 23.56 -0.33 36.82
C LEU A 197 22.78 -1.22 37.78
N VAL A 198 21.48 -0.96 37.96
CA VAL A 198 20.61 -1.79 38.80
C VAL A 198 19.75 -2.65 37.88
N PRO A 199 19.83 -4.00 37.96
CA PRO A 199 19.06 -4.88 37.10
C PRO A 199 17.55 -4.67 37.27
N ALA A 200 16.80 -4.94 36.21
CA ALA A 200 15.34 -4.90 36.23
C ALA A 200 14.75 -5.96 37.18
N LEU A 201 15.37 -7.14 37.19
CA LEU A 201 15.03 -8.28 38.05
C LEU A 201 16.19 -9.29 38.06
N ILE A 202 16.15 -10.21 39.02
CA ILE A 202 17.01 -11.39 39.06
C ILE A 202 16.23 -12.59 38.49
N LEU A 203 16.79 -13.29 37.50
CA LEU A 203 16.06 -14.29 36.72
C LEU A 203 15.48 -15.42 37.61
N SER A 204 16.25 -15.98 38.54
CA SER A 204 15.78 -17.02 39.46
C SER A 204 14.68 -16.57 40.42
N GLN A 205 14.55 -15.26 40.69
CA GLN A 205 13.49 -14.70 41.53
C GLN A 205 12.17 -14.53 40.77
N GLY A 206 12.18 -14.77 39.45
CA GLY A 206 11.03 -14.62 38.57
C GLY A 206 10.68 -13.16 38.28
N LEU A 207 9.60 -12.98 37.53
CA LEU A 207 9.10 -11.64 37.21
C LEU A 207 8.57 -10.93 38.47
N PRO A 208 8.83 -9.63 38.66
CA PRO A 208 8.20 -8.85 39.71
C PRO A 208 6.67 -8.97 39.63
N GLN A 209 6.04 -9.23 40.78
CA GLN A 209 4.59 -9.46 40.87
C GLN A 209 3.80 -8.20 41.21
N ASN A 210 4.48 -7.10 41.52
CA ASN A 210 3.93 -5.81 41.94
C ASN A 210 3.51 -4.94 40.74
N PHE A 211 2.68 -5.48 39.86
CA PHE A 211 2.07 -4.73 38.76
C PHE A 211 0.58 -5.05 38.69
N ALA A 212 -0.20 -4.09 38.20
CA ALA A 212 -1.62 -4.31 37.99
C ALA A 212 -1.79 -5.37 36.88
N ARG A 213 -2.69 -6.33 37.10
CA ARG A 213 -2.93 -7.41 36.13
C ARG A 213 -4.20 -7.13 35.32
N PRO A 214 -4.24 -7.51 34.04
CA PRO A 214 -5.48 -7.43 33.27
C PRO A 214 -6.55 -8.39 33.86
N PRO A 215 -7.86 -8.12 33.62
CA PRO A 215 -8.36 -7.16 32.64
C PRO A 215 -8.54 -5.74 33.20
N PHE A 216 -8.12 -4.75 32.42
CA PHE A 216 -8.35 -3.33 32.64
C PHE A 216 -9.57 -2.85 31.85
N ILE A 217 -10.75 -3.04 32.43
CA ILE A 217 -12.01 -2.60 31.82
C ILE A 217 -12.24 -1.13 32.18
N ASP A 218 -11.52 -0.24 31.49
CA ASP A 218 -11.53 1.20 31.74
C ASP A 218 -11.55 1.98 30.41
N PRO A 219 -12.50 2.92 30.22
CA PRO A 219 -12.54 3.82 29.05
C PRO A 219 -11.26 4.62 28.79
N GLY A 220 -10.49 4.92 29.83
CA GLY A 220 -9.25 5.69 29.81
C GLY A 220 -7.98 4.84 29.65
N TYR A 221 -8.08 3.51 29.57
CA TYR A 221 -6.91 2.61 29.60
C TYR A 221 -5.85 2.92 28.53
N ARG A 222 -6.27 3.44 27.36
CA ARG A 222 -5.39 3.81 26.24
C ARG A 222 -5.12 5.32 26.12
N ASN A 223 -5.47 6.13 27.12
CA ASN A 223 -5.09 7.55 27.11
C ASN A 223 -3.55 7.70 27.10
N GLY A 224 -3.05 8.67 26.33
CA GLY A 224 -1.64 8.85 26.02
C GLY A 224 -1.06 7.83 25.02
N ARG A 225 -1.83 6.82 24.60
CA ARG A 225 -1.37 5.74 23.72
C ARG A 225 -2.16 5.72 22.40
N SER A 226 -1.82 4.80 21.50
CA SER A 226 -2.62 4.50 20.33
C SER A 226 -3.72 3.49 20.67
N THR A 227 -4.78 3.49 19.86
CA THR A 227 -5.85 2.50 19.92
C THR A 227 -6.38 2.24 18.52
N LEU A 228 -6.92 1.04 18.30
CA LEU A 228 -7.49 0.66 17.02
C LEU A 228 -8.86 1.32 16.82
N TYR A 229 -9.01 2.06 15.71
CA TYR A 229 -10.26 2.68 15.33
C TYR A 229 -10.94 1.88 14.21
N ARG A 230 -12.19 1.49 14.46
CA ARG A 230 -13.09 0.84 13.50
C ARG A 230 -14.22 1.80 13.14
N PRO A 231 -14.15 2.50 11.98
CA PRO A 231 -15.16 3.48 11.58
C PRO A 231 -16.55 2.87 11.48
N PHE A 232 -17.57 3.61 11.92
CA PHE A 232 -18.97 3.16 11.83
C PHE A 232 -19.40 2.78 10.40
N ASP A 233 -18.80 3.43 9.39
CA ASP A 233 -19.08 3.19 7.98
C ASP A 233 -18.05 2.30 7.26
N ALA A 234 -17.10 1.68 7.97
CA ALA A 234 -16.07 0.83 7.38
C ALA A 234 -16.62 -0.42 6.67
N ASN A 235 -17.85 -0.82 6.98
CA ASN A 235 -18.54 -1.92 6.28
C ASN A 235 -19.21 -1.47 4.96
N ARG A 236 -19.10 -0.18 4.58
CA ARG A 236 -19.44 0.29 3.23
C ARG A 236 -18.37 -0.18 2.26
N LEU A 237 -18.62 -1.32 1.63
CA LEU A 237 -17.68 -2.02 0.77
C LEU A 237 -17.10 -1.15 -0.36
N SER A 238 -15.82 -1.37 -0.62
CA SER A 238 -15.14 -0.91 -1.83
C SER A 238 -15.77 -1.55 -3.06
N TYR A 239 -15.77 -0.84 -4.18
CA TYR A 239 -16.28 -1.39 -5.44
C TYR A 239 -15.59 -0.78 -6.66
N SER A 240 -15.66 -1.52 -7.76
CA SER A 240 -15.24 -1.06 -9.08
C SER A 240 -16.43 -1.00 -10.02
N GLN A 241 -16.52 0.08 -10.79
CA GLN A 241 -17.40 0.19 -11.95
C GLN A 241 -16.55 -0.08 -13.17
N GLN A 242 -16.91 -1.07 -13.97
CA GLN A 242 -16.14 -1.48 -15.14
C GLN A 242 -17.00 -1.34 -16.38
N TRP A 243 -16.44 -0.79 -17.45
CA TRP A 243 -17.10 -0.73 -18.74
C TRP A 243 -16.11 -0.96 -19.87
N ASN A 244 -16.62 -1.51 -20.97
CA ASN A 244 -15.80 -1.72 -22.16
C ASN A 244 -16.61 -1.57 -23.44
N LEU A 245 -15.89 -1.31 -24.52
CA LEU A 245 -16.35 -1.40 -25.90
C LEU A 245 -15.27 -2.09 -26.71
N THR A 246 -15.60 -3.20 -27.35
CA THR A 246 -14.69 -3.99 -28.18
C THR A 246 -15.29 -4.17 -29.56
N ILE A 247 -14.46 -3.97 -30.58
CA ILE A 247 -14.78 -4.23 -31.98
C ILE A 247 -13.79 -5.27 -32.46
N GLU A 248 -14.27 -6.41 -32.94
CA GLU A 248 -13.44 -7.47 -33.52
C GLU A 248 -13.85 -7.72 -34.96
N ARG A 249 -12.85 -7.88 -35.84
CA ARG A 249 -13.06 -8.15 -37.25
C ARG A 249 -12.08 -9.18 -37.78
N GLN A 250 -12.60 -10.19 -38.47
CA GLN A 250 -11.81 -11.07 -39.33
C GLN A 250 -11.51 -10.33 -40.65
N VAL A 251 -10.23 -10.28 -41.01
CA VAL A 251 -9.71 -9.69 -42.24
C VAL A 251 -9.07 -10.82 -43.07
N GLY A 252 -9.53 -11.02 -44.31
CA GLY A 252 -9.10 -12.17 -45.10
C GLY A 252 -9.48 -13.51 -44.44
N LYS A 253 -8.62 -14.52 -44.58
CA LYS A 253 -8.87 -15.88 -44.06
C LYS A 253 -8.31 -16.09 -42.66
N ASP A 254 -7.11 -15.56 -42.39
CA ASP A 254 -6.30 -15.96 -41.22
C ASP A 254 -5.97 -14.82 -40.25
N LEU A 255 -6.46 -13.60 -40.50
CA LEU A 255 -6.14 -12.41 -39.70
C LEU A 255 -7.38 -11.94 -38.92
N VAL A 256 -7.19 -11.67 -37.63
CA VAL A 256 -8.19 -11.05 -36.75
C VAL A 256 -7.58 -9.78 -36.18
N VAL A 257 -8.33 -8.69 -36.26
CA VAL A 257 -7.99 -7.40 -35.68
C VAL A 257 -9.06 -7.02 -34.68
N SER A 258 -8.66 -6.55 -33.51
CA SER A 258 -9.58 -6.04 -32.50
C SER A 258 -9.09 -4.72 -31.92
N GLY A 259 -10.02 -3.79 -31.71
CA GLY A 259 -9.82 -2.58 -30.93
C GLY A 259 -10.77 -2.58 -29.74
N ALA A 260 -10.28 -2.24 -28.56
CA ALA A 260 -11.07 -2.15 -27.35
C ALA A 260 -10.77 -0.87 -26.57
N TYR A 261 -11.80 -0.30 -25.98
CA TYR A 261 -11.71 0.69 -24.92
C TYR A 261 -12.17 0.04 -23.62
N VAL A 262 -11.38 0.20 -22.56
CA VAL A 262 -11.69 -0.34 -21.23
C VAL A 262 -11.60 0.81 -20.23
N GLY A 263 -12.64 0.97 -19.43
CA GLY A 263 -12.68 1.91 -18.32
C GLY A 263 -12.95 1.18 -17.01
N ASN A 264 -12.28 1.61 -15.95
CA ASN A 264 -12.49 1.10 -14.60
C ASN A 264 -12.41 2.25 -13.59
N LYS A 265 -13.42 2.38 -12.73
CA LYS A 265 -13.46 3.35 -11.65
C LYS A 265 -13.57 2.63 -10.31
N GLY A 266 -12.48 2.65 -9.52
CA GLY A 266 -12.50 2.24 -8.13
C GLY A 266 -13.11 3.33 -7.25
N THR A 267 -14.04 2.95 -6.39
CA THR A 267 -14.69 3.84 -5.42
C THR A 267 -14.62 3.20 -4.05
N ARG A 268 -14.42 4.01 -3.00
CA ARG A 268 -14.32 3.53 -1.61
C ARG A 268 -13.18 2.54 -1.41
N LEU A 269 -12.07 2.74 -2.11
CA LEU A 269 -10.88 1.92 -1.94
C LEU A 269 -10.34 2.11 -0.52
N PRO A 270 -9.79 1.05 0.11
CA PRO A 270 -9.06 1.21 1.35
C PRO A 270 -7.96 2.28 1.19
N SER A 271 -7.78 3.08 2.25
CA SER A 271 -6.76 4.13 2.31
C SER A 271 -6.65 4.72 3.72
N TYR A 272 -5.49 5.32 4.02
CA TYR A 272 -5.26 6.11 5.23
C TYR A 272 -5.46 7.62 5.04
N LEU A 273 -6.34 8.01 4.11
CA LEU A 273 -6.57 9.42 3.72
C LEU A 273 -7.45 10.22 4.68
N ALA A 274 -8.06 9.54 5.67
CA ALA A 274 -9.10 10.10 6.50
C ALA A 274 -8.90 9.80 8.01
N PRO A 275 -7.73 10.07 8.60
CA PRO A 275 -7.56 9.99 10.05
C PRO A 275 -8.57 10.90 10.76
N LEU A 276 -9.06 10.45 11.92
CA LEU A 276 -9.95 11.27 12.75
C LEU A 276 -9.21 12.33 13.56
N ASN A 277 -7.96 12.04 13.94
CA ASN A 277 -7.19 12.90 14.84
C ASN A 277 -6.12 13.66 14.04
N ALA A 278 -6.57 14.72 13.36
CA ALA A 278 -5.70 15.59 12.58
C ALA A 278 -6.11 17.06 12.69
N LEU A 279 -5.14 17.97 12.58
CA LEU A 279 -5.34 19.43 12.64
C LEU A 279 -5.68 20.04 11.29
N ASP A 280 -6.54 21.06 11.31
CA ASP A 280 -6.83 21.90 10.14
C ASP A 280 -5.58 22.73 9.78
N PRO A 281 -5.12 22.69 8.51
CA PRO A 281 -3.98 23.48 8.01
C PRO A 281 -3.99 24.97 8.36
N LYS A 282 -5.16 25.58 8.60
CA LYS A 282 -5.25 26.99 9.05
C LYS A 282 -4.43 27.27 10.32
N LEU A 283 -4.25 26.27 11.18
CA LEU A 283 -3.47 26.38 12.41
C LEU A 283 -1.97 26.50 12.17
N LEU A 284 -1.46 26.24 10.95
CA LEU A 284 -0.05 26.43 10.61
C LEU A 284 0.41 27.89 10.79
N SER A 285 -0.52 28.84 10.72
CA SER A 285 -0.26 30.25 11.05
C SER A 285 0.28 30.49 12.47
N MET A 286 0.10 29.54 13.40
CA MET A 286 0.68 29.62 14.74
C MET A 286 2.21 29.43 14.75
N GLY A 287 2.80 28.87 13.69
CA GLY A 287 4.24 28.70 13.56
C GLY A 287 4.85 27.87 14.70
N ASN A 288 6.01 28.31 15.18
CA ASN A 288 6.78 27.60 16.22
C ASN A 288 6.01 27.34 17.51
N LYS A 289 4.98 28.15 17.82
CA LYS A 289 4.11 27.94 18.98
C LYS A 289 3.47 26.55 19.03
N LEU A 290 3.32 25.90 17.87
CA LEU A 290 2.77 24.55 17.75
C LEU A 290 3.67 23.47 18.38
N PHE A 291 4.97 23.72 18.45
CA PHE A 291 5.96 22.81 19.03
C PHE A 291 6.18 23.03 20.52
N ASP A 292 5.78 24.17 21.07
CA ASP A 292 5.91 24.44 22.51
C ASP A 292 5.13 23.41 23.32
N GLU A 293 5.74 22.91 24.39
CA GLU A 293 5.19 21.85 25.24
C GLU A 293 4.64 22.39 26.55
N PHE A 294 3.45 21.91 26.93
CA PHE A 294 2.88 22.18 28.24
C PHE A 294 3.75 21.55 29.35
N GLN A 295 4.01 22.34 30.40
CA GLN A 295 4.49 21.77 31.66
C GLN A 295 3.35 21.11 32.45
N PRO A 296 3.62 20.13 33.34
CA PRO A 296 2.59 19.34 34.02
C PRO A 296 1.47 20.16 34.69
N ASP A 297 1.82 21.30 35.29
CA ASP A 297 0.89 22.16 36.03
C ASP A 297 0.44 23.38 35.23
N GLN A 298 0.76 23.45 33.94
CA GLN A 298 0.47 24.60 33.11
C GLN A 298 -0.97 24.56 32.57
N ALA A 299 -1.79 25.51 32.99
CA ALA A 299 -3.18 25.62 32.53
C ALA A 299 -3.33 26.13 31.09
N VAL A 300 -2.49 27.09 30.69
CA VAL A 300 -2.55 27.73 29.37
C VAL A 300 -1.13 27.91 28.80
N LEU A 301 -0.96 27.61 27.52
CA LEU A 301 0.27 27.84 26.76
C LEU A 301 -0.09 28.40 25.38
N ASN A 302 0.51 29.51 24.97
CA ASN A 302 0.27 30.14 23.66
C ASN A 302 -1.22 30.45 23.35
N GLY A 303 -2.02 30.74 24.39
CA GLY A 303 -3.46 30.97 24.25
C GLY A 303 -4.30 29.70 24.12
N VAL A 304 -3.69 28.51 24.21
CA VAL A 304 -4.36 27.21 24.21
C VAL A 304 -4.44 26.70 25.64
N SER A 305 -5.64 26.31 26.08
CA SER A 305 -5.84 25.69 27.40
C SER A 305 -5.46 24.21 27.36
N GLN A 306 -4.94 23.67 28.47
CA GLN A 306 -4.72 22.23 28.59
C GLN A 306 -6.07 21.48 28.39
N PRO A 307 -6.11 20.35 27.66
CA PRO A 307 -7.36 19.65 27.36
C PRO A 307 -8.18 19.21 28.58
N TYR A 308 -7.50 18.78 29.65
CA TYR A 308 -8.05 18.43 30.96
C TYR A 308 -6.92 18.39 31.99
N THR A 309 -7.27 18.47 33.28
CA THR A 309 -6.32 18.45 34.39
C THR A 309 -5.40 17.22 34.35
N GLY A 310 -4.10 17.43 34.42
CA GLY A 310 -3.10 16.35 34.43
C GLY A 310 -2.78 15.78 33.04
N TRP A 311 -3.36 16.34 31.96
CA TRP A 311 -3.12 15.88 30.58
C TRP A 311 -1.63 15.91 30.22
N ALA A 312 -0.93 17.01 30.49
CA ALA A 312 0.47 17.15 30.10
C ALA A 312 1.35 16.08 30.76
N GLN A 313 1.13 15.79 32.05
CA GLN A 313 1.82 14.71 32.76
C GLN A 313 1.50 13.33 32.17
N GLN A 314 0.23 13.07 31.85
CA GLN A 314 -0.19 11.80 31.25
C GLN A 314 0.50 11.55 29.91
N MET A 315 0.57 12.57 29.05
CA MET A 315 1.23 12.46 27.74
C MET A 315 2.73 12.20 27.90
N LYS A 316 3.42 12.94 28.78
CA LYS A 316 4.85 12.71 29.09
C LYS A 316 5.09 11.29 29.59
N ASN A 317 4.26 10.79 30.51
CA ASN A 317 4.36 9.42 31.03
C ASN A 317 4.16 8.35 29.94
N ALA A 318 3.41 8.68 28.89
CA ALA A 318 3.18 7.79 27.75
C ALA A 318 4.24 7.93 26.63
N GLY A 319 5.27 8.77 26.80
CA GLY A 319 6.30 9.01 25.79
C GLY A 319 5.81 9.89 24.64
N CYS A 320 4.80 10.72 24.88
CA CYS A 320 4.16 11.58 23.91
C CYS A 320 4.33 13.05 24.29
N SER A 321 4.78 13.86 23.33
CA SER A 321 5.00 15.29 23.55
C SER A 321 3.67 16.01 23.81
N PRO A 322 3.47 16.67 24.96
CA PRO A 322 2.28 17.48 25.24
C PRO A 322 2.39 18.84 24.55
N SER A 323 2.59 18.86 23.23
CA SER A 323 2.74 20.09 22.47
C SER A 323 1.41 20.83 22.31
N VAL A 324 1.48 22.11 21.97
CA VAL A 324 0.29 22.89 21.57
C VAL A 324 -0.43 22.23 20.40
N ALA A 325 0.29 21.68 19.41
CA ALA A 325 -0.33 20.91 18.33
C ALA A 325 -1.10 19.68 18.84
N GLN A 326 -0.55 18.96 19.84
CA GLN A 326 -1.22 17.81 20.43
C GLN A 326 -2.46 18.21 21.25
N ALA A 327 -2.45 19.36 21.92
CA ALA A 327 -3.59 19.88 22.68
C ALA A 327 -4.77 20.32 21.78
N LEU A 328 -4.47 20.79 20.57
CA LEU A 328 -5.45 21.29 19.59
C LEU A 328 -6.16 20.17 18.81
N LEU A 329 -5.72 18.92 18.95
CA LEU A 329 -6.34 17.79 18.28
C LEU A 329 -7.80 17.57 18.74
N PRO A 330 -8.68 17.00 17.89
CA PRO A 330 -10.03 16.63 18.30
C PRO A 330 -10.06 15.63 19.46
N TYR A 331 -9.11 14.70 19.47
CA TYR A 331 -8.94 13.69 20.51
C TYR A 331 -7.52 13.80 21.12
N PRO A 332 -7.24 14.85 21.91
CA PRO A 332 -5.89 15.16 22.38
C PRO A 332 -5.40 14.15 23.43
N GLN A 333 -6.29 13.33 23.99
CA GLN A 333 -5.97 12.22 24.90
C GLN A 333 -5.34 11.01 24.20
N PHE A 334 -5.27 10.98 22.86
CA PHE A 334 -4.62 9.90 22.10
C PHE A 334 -3.43 10.42 21.29
N CYS A 335 -2.31 9.71 21.37
CA CYS A 335 -1.06 10.05 20.67
C CYS A 335 -0.97 9.43 19.27
N SER A 336 -2.12 9.18 18.65
CA SER A 336 -2.20 8.58 17.32
C SER A 336 -3.17 9.38 16.45
N ARG A 337 -3.01 9.24 15.14
CA ARG A 337 -3.90 9.83 14.14
C ARG A 337 -5.31 9.22 14.13
N LEU A 338 -5.52 8.11 14.87
CA LEU A 338 -6.77 7.35 14.89
C LEU A 338 -7.23 7.02 13.45
N ASN A 339 -6.34 6.32 12.74
CA ASN A 339 -6.60 5.84 11.40
C ASN A 339 -7.69 4.76 11.41
N GLY A 340 -8.70 4.93 10.56
CA GLY A 340 -9.75 3.94 10.42
C GLY A 340 -9.25 2.66 9.76
N LEU A 341 -9.45 1.52 10.42
CA LEU A 341 -9.28 0.23 9.77
C LEU A 341 -10.34 0.07 8.68
N ASN A 342 -9.94 -0.43 7.50
CA ASN A 342 -10.78 -0.43 6.29
C ASN A 342 -11.37 0.97 5.97
N GLY A 343 -10.56 2.02 6.16
CA GLY A 343 -10.91 3.40 5.80
C GLY A 343 -11.14 3.54 4.30
N ASN A 344 -12.40 3.48 3.86
CA ASN A 344 -12.77 3.41 2.45
C ASN A 344 -12.87 4.80 1.78
N ALA A 345 -11.81 5.61 1.88
CA ALA A 345 -11.75 6.98 1.35
C ALA A 345 -11.01 7.11 0.00
N GLY A 346 -10.40 6.04 -0.49
CA GLY A 346 -9.65 6.02 -1.75
C GLY A 346 -10.54 5.96 -2.99
N ASN A 347 -10.04 6.50 -4.10
CA ASN A 347 -10.69 6.41 -5.41
C ASN A 347 -9.65 6.22 -6.52
N SER A 348 -10.01 5.50 -7.58
CA SER A 348 -9.18 5.34 -8.77
C SER A 348 -9.98 5.49 -10.06
N THR A 349 -9.31 5.90 -11.13
CA THR A 349 -9.87 5.99 -12.48
C THR A 349 -8.83 5.49 -13.47
N TYR A 350 -9.17 4.45 -14.20
CA TYR A 350 -8.37 3.82 -15.25
C TYR A 350 -9.10 3.92 -16.58
N HIS A 351 -8.37 4.29 -17.62
CA HIS A 351 -8.83 4.19 -19.00
C HIS A 351 -7.73 3.57 -19.85
N SER A 352 -8.09 2.69 -20.77
CA SER A 352 -7.17 2.15 -21.75
C SER A 352 -7.79 1.98 -23.12
N PHE A 353 -7.01 2.28 -24.15
CA PHE A 353 -7.18 1.75 -25.48
C PHE A 353 -6.31 0.50 -25.64
N GLN A 354 -6.87 -0.56 -26.22
CA GLN A 354 -6.18 -1.82 -26.47
C GLN A 354 -6.40 -2.21 -27.93
N ALA A 355 -5.31 -2.49 -28.63
CA ALA A 355 -5.34 -3.05 -29.98
C ALA A 355 -4.71 -4.44 -29.94
N LYS A 356 -5.31 -5.38 -30.67
CA LYS A 356 -4.75 -6.71 -30.88
C LYS A 356 -4.87 -7.09 -32.34
N VAL A 357 -3.81 -7.70 -32.85
CA VAL A 357 -3.75 -8.31 -34.18
C VAL A 357 -3.26 -9.74 -34.04
N GLU A 358 -3.97 -10.68 -34.63
CA GLU A 358 -3.63 -12.09 -34.60
C GLU A 358 -3.73 -12.66 -36.00
N LYS A 359 -2.59 -13.11 -36.53
CA LYS A 359 -2.53 -13.92 -37.73
C LYS A 359 -2.28 -15.36 -37.32
N ARG A 360 -3.24 -16.24 -37.62
CA ARG A 360 -3.07 -17.68 -37.45
C ARG A 360 -1.92 -18.19 -38.32
N PHE A 361 -1.30 -19.29 -37.90
CA PHE A 361 -0.18 -19.87 -38.64
C PHE A 361 -0.63 -20.25 -40.05
N SER A 362 -0.12 -19.54 -41.04
CA SER A 362 -0.37 -19.83 -42.45
C SER A 362 0.79 -19.29 -43.29
N GLN A 363 1.12 -19.99 -44.37
CA GLN A 363 2.26 -19.65 -45.24
C GLN A 363 3.58 -19.52 -44.44
N GLY A 364 3.76 -20.36 -43.42
CA GLY A 364 4.97 -20.38 -42.59
C GLY A 364 5.04 -19.28 -41.53
N MET A 365 4.01 -18.45 -41.33
CA MET A 365 4.06 -17.30 -40.42
C MET A 365 2.91 -17.29 -39.41
N TYR A 366 3.24 -17.09 -38.13
CA TYR A 366 2.33 -16.72 -37.05
C TYR A 366 2.71 -15.36 -36.45
N LEU A 367 1.71 -14.54 -36.14
CA LEU A 367 1.90 -13.23 -35.53
C LEU A 367 0.81 -12.98 -34.50
N LEU A 368 1.22 -12.53 -33.32
CA LEU A 368 0.35 -11.97 -32.30
C LEU A 368 0.94 -10.65 -31.83
N GLY A 369 0.28 -9.54 -32.18
CA GLY A 369 0.61 -8.22 -31.67
C GLY A 369 -0.48 -7.74 -30.71
N SER A 370 -0.07 -7.12 -29.61
CA SER A 370 -0.95 -6.43 -28.68
C SER A 370 -0.33 -5.10 -28.26
N TYR A 371 -1.15 -4.05 -28.24
CA TYR A 371 -0.75 -2.71 -27.82
C TYR A 371 -1.79 -2.18 -26.85
N THR A 372 -1.34 -1.68 -25.70
CA THR A 372 -2.19 -1.01 -24.71
C THR A 372 -1.67 0.40 -24.48
N HIS A 373 -2.53 1.39 -24.66
CA HIS A 373 -2.31 2.75 -24.20
C HIS A 373 -3.24 3.02 -23.03
N SER A 374 -2.71 3.32 -21.84
CA SER A 374 -3.51 3.44 -20.62
C SER A 374 -3.12 4.61 -19.73
N LYS A 375 -4.01 4.94 -18.79
CA LYS A 375 -3.78 5.92 -17.74
C LYS A 375 -4.56 5.55 -16.50
N LEU A 376 -3.85 5.36 -15.39
CA LEU A 376 -4.36 5.10 -14.05
C LEU A 376 -4.09 6.29 -13.14
N LEU A 377 -5.17 6.88 -12.62
CA LEU A 377 -5.11 7.86 -11.54
C LEU A 377 -5.66 7.24 -10.26
N THR A 378 -5.03 7.51 -9.12
CA THR A 378 -5.47 7.01 -7.82
C THR A 378 -5.21 8.06 -6.73
N SER A 379 -6.08 8.10 -5.72
CA SER A 379 -5.82 8.82 -4.48
C SER A 379 -5.22 7.94 -3.38
N SER A 380 -5.33 6.61 -3.49
CA SER A 380 -4.90 5.66 -2.46
C SER A 380 -3.54 4.97 -2.72
N GLY A 381 -3.04 4.95 -3.96
CA GLY A 381 -1.87 4.13 -4.36
C GLY A 381 -0.64 4.31 -3.47
N HIS A 382 -0.15 5.55 -3.29
CA HIS A 382 1.00 5.85 -2.41
C HIS A 382 0.68 5.81 -0.90
N VAL A 383 -0.56 5.51 -0.54
CA VAL A 383 -1.09 5.66 0.83
C VAL A 383 -1.33 4.31 1.49
N ASP A 384 -1.53 3.25 0.69
CA ASP A 384 -1.85 1.89 1.14
C ASP A 384 -0.68 0.90 1.01
N GLU A 385 0.33 1.17 0.17
CA GLU A 385 1.42 0.21 -0.07
C GLU A 385 2.35 -0.03 1.15
N SER A 386 2.15 0.63 2.31
CA SER A 386 3.10 0.62 3.45
C SER A 386 2.63 -0.09 4.73
N VAL A 387 1.57 -0.89 4.71
CA VAL A 387 1.05 -1.50 5.97
C VAL A 387 1.80 -2.79 6.38
N ASN A 388 3.11 -2.85 6.21
CA ASN A 388 3.91 -3.95 6.75
C ASN A 388 5.18 -3.51 7.47
N GLY A 389 5.09 -2.45 8.27
CA GLY A 389 6.09 -2.14 9.28
C GLY A 389 5.75 -0.86 10.02
N GLY A 390 5.72 -0.91 11.35
CA GLY A 390 5.39 0.17 12.30
C GLY A 390 6.25 1.45 12.24
N ALA A 391 6.44 2.03 11.07
CA ALA A 391 7.02 3.36 10.88
C ALA A 391 5.92 4.35 10.49
N SER A 392 5.74 5.39 11.31
CA SER A 392 4.86 6.55 11.11
C SER A 392 5.22 7.40 9.88
N VAL A 393 5.30 6.81 8.70
CA VAL A 393 5.47 7.57 7.46
C VAL A 393 4.44 7.08 6.45
N VAL A 394 3.24 7.64 6.61
CA VAL A 394 2.30 7.82 5.52
C VAL A 394 2.99 8.74 4.50
N SER A 395 3.88 8.16 3.72
CA SER A 395 4.82 8.89 2.89
C SER A 395 4.08 9.37 1.66
N GLY A 396 3.68 10.64 1.67
CA GLY A 396 3.01 11.28 0.54
C GLY A 396 1.53 11.57 0.74
N VAL A 397 0.96 11.39 1.94
CA VAL A 397 -0.40 11.90 2.20
C VAL A 397 -0.38 13.40 2.38
N ILE A 398 -1.22 14.06 1.59
CA ILE A 398 -1.61 15.44 1.76
C ILE A 398 -2.72 15.47 2.79
N SER A 399 -2.69 16.50 3.65
CA SER A 399 -3.63 16.75 4.75
C SER A 399 -5.05 16.22 4.48
N PRO A 400 -5.70 15.58 5.48
CA PRO A 400 -7.08 15.11 5.35
C PRO A 400 -8.10 16.22 5.10
N PHE A 401 -7.71 17.49 5.18
CA PHE A 401 -8.54 18.65 4.83
C PHE A 401 -8.44 19.02 3.34
N GLU A 402 -7.47 18.48 2.61
CA GLU A 402 -7.22 18.76 1.20
C GLU A 402 -7.13 17.47 0.37
N ARG A 403 -7.98 16.48 0.69
CA ARG A 403 -7.88 15.10 0.15
C ARG A 403 -7.90 15.02 -1.37
N SER A 404 -8.56 15.98 -2.05
CA SER A 404 -8.62 16.04 -3.51
C SER A 404 -7.23 16.11 -4.15
N ARG A 405 -6.25 16.74 -3.48
CA ARG A 405 -4.86 16.85 -3.94
C ARG A 405 -4.12 15.51 -3.96
N ASN A 406 -4.62 14.50 -3.24
CA ASN A 406 -4.00 13.17 -3.23
C ASN A 406 -4.22 12.40 -4.54
N LYS A 407 -5.13 12.81 -5.43
CA LYS A 407 -5.35 12.13 -6.70
C LYS A 407 -4.20 12.44 -7.69
N SER A 408 -3.39 11.42 -7.97
CA SER A 408 -2.22 11.51 -8.85
C SER A 408 -2.14 10.30 -9.79
N LEU A 409 -1.15 10.26 -10.69
CA LEU A 409 -0.82 9.01 -11.38
C LEU A 409 -0.47 7.95 -10.34
N ALA A 410 -0.89 6.71 -10.59
CA ALA A 410 -0.58 5.60 -9.71
C ALA A 410 0.89 5.18 -9.85
N ALA A 411 1.49 4.67 -8.77
CA ALA A 411 2.90 4.27 -8.74
C ALA A 411 3.22 3.17 -9.77
N ASP A 412 2.22 2.39 -10.15
CA ASP A 412 2.25 1.25 -11.08
C ASP A 412 1.67 1.58 -12.46
N ASP A 413 1.35 2.85 -12.73
CA ASP A 413 0.79 3.26 -14.01
C ASP A 413 1.80 3.10 -15.16
N VAL A 414 1.55 2.16 -16.07
CA VAL A 414 2.37 1.95 -17.28
C VAL A 414 1.56 2.36 -18.52
N PRO A 415 1.82 3.55 -19.09
CA PRO A 415 0.91 4.14 -20.06
C PRO A 415 0.98 3.51 -21.44
N GLN A 416 2.07 2.86 -21.80
CA GLN A 416 2.18 2.15 -23.07
C GLN A 416 2.83 0.80 -22.87
N VAL A 417 2.22 -0.25 -23.41
CA VAL A 417 2.77 -1.60 -23.47
C VAL A 417 2.52 -2.17 -24.86
N LEU A 418 3.58 -2.53 -25.56
CA LEU A 418 3.57 -3.26 -26.81
C LEU A 418 4.12 -4.66 -26.54
N SER A 419 3.40 -5.71 -26.94
CA SER A 419 3.92 -7.07 -26.97
C SER A 419 3.68 -7.68 -28.34
N VAL A 420 4.75 -8.16 -28.97
CA VAL A 420 4.72 -8.78 -30.29
C VAL A 420 5.38 -10.15 -30.19
N THR A 421 4.61 -11.18 -30.49
CA THR A 421 5.10 -12.53 -30.70
C THR A 421 5.04 -12.86 -32.17
N PHE A 422 6.15 -13.32 -32.73
CA PHE A 422 6.27 -13.68 -34.13
C PHE A 422 6.97 -15.02 -34.24
N VAL A 423 6.48 -15.88 -35.12
CA VAL A 423 7.13 -17.14 -35.51
C VAL A 423 7.11 -17.22 -37.02
N TYR A 424 8.27 -17.48 -37.63
CA TYR A 424 8.42 -17.66 -39.06
C TYR A 424 9.30 -18.86 -39.37
N ASP A 425 8.70 -19.82 -40.05
CA ASP A 425 9.42 -20.91 -40.70
C ASP A 425 10.15 -20.34 -41.89
N LEU A 426 11.48 -20.46 -41.89
CA LEU A 426 12.24 -20.01 -43.03
C LEU A 426 11.84 -20.83 -44.27
N PRO A 427 11.79 -20.20 -45.46
CA PRO A 427 11.30 -20.84 -46.67
C PRO A 427 12.33 -21.77 -47.32
N PHE A 428 13.24 -22.35 -46.54
CA PHE A 428 14.33 -23.22 -46.99
C PHE A 428 14.09 -24.68 -46.60
N GLY A 429 14.42 -25.58 -47.53
CA GLY A 429 14.46 -27.02 -47.32
C GLY A 429 13.32 -27.79 -47.98
N ARG A 430 13.27 -29.10 -47.72
CA ARG A 430 12.37 -30.05 -48.38
C ARG A 430 10.91 -29.63 -48.28
N GLY A 431 10.26 -29.47 -49.43
CA GLY A 431 8.85 -29.04 -49.52
C GLY A 431 8.60 -27.54 -49.24
N LYS A 432 9.64 -26.71 -49.11
CA LYS A 432 9.54 -25.24 -48.99
C LYS A 432 9.89 -24.54 -50.32
N ARG A 433 9.77 -23.21 -50.37
CA ARG A 433 9.89 -22.41 -51.60
C ARG A 433 11.31 -22.38 -52.19
N TYR A 434 12.33 -22.43 -51.34
CA TYR A 434 13.74 -22.36 -51.74
C TYR A 434 14.48 -23.60 -51.20
N LEU A 435 15.53 -24.05 -51.90
CA LEU A 435 16.33 -25.23 -51.52
C LEU A 435 15.48 -26.51 -51.31
N SER A 436 14.50 -26.76 -52.18
CA SER A 436 13.50 -27.83 -52.04
C SER A 436 13.98 -29.24 -52.44
N GLY A 437 15.26 -29.40 -52.80
CA GLY A 437 15.86 -30.67 -53.23
C GLY A 437 16.47 -31.48 -52.09
N ASN A 438 16.85 -32.74 -52.36
CA ASN A 438 17.41 -33.68 -51.37
C ASN A 438 18.96 -33.58 -51.22
N GLY A 439 19.53 -32.37 -51.24
CA GLY A 439 20.98 -32.16 -51.20
C GLY A 439 21.54 -31.94 -49.79
N ALA A 440 22.86 -32.00 -49.61
CA ALA A 440 23.53 -31.67 -48.34
C ALA A 440 23.19 -30.25 -47.82
N ALA A 441 22.82 -29.33 -48.71
CA ALA A 441 22.34 -27.99 -48.36
C ALA A 441 20.96 -28.01 -47.65
N ASP A 442 20.08 -28.97 -47.95
CA ASP A 442 18.79 -29.15 -47.27
C ASP A 442 18.98 -29.68 -45.84
N LEU A 443 19.96 -30.57 -45.63
CA LEU A 443 20.34 -31.07 -44.30
C LEU A 443 20.88 -29.96 -43.37
N LEU A 444 21.54 -28.94 -43.91
CA LEU A 444 22.13 -27.85 -43.12
C LEU A 444 21.21 -26.62 -43.01
N LEU A 445 20.47 -26.29 -44.07
CA LEU A 445 19.70 -25.05 -44.20
C LEU A 445 18.19 -25.25 -44.18
N GLY A 446 17.70 -26.50 -44.12
CA GLY A 446 16.28 -26.84 -44.00
C GLY A 446 15.76 -26.81 -42.57
N GLY A 447 14.45 -26.55 -42.40
CA GLY A 447 13.76 -26.72 -41.11
C GLY A 447 13.98 -25.63 -40.05
N TRP A 448 14.63 -24.52 -40.42
CA TRP A 448 14.87 -23.40 -39.51
C TRP A 448 13.60 -22.61 -39.20
N SER A 449 13.43 -22.20 -37.95
CA SER A 449 12.35 -21.32 -37.53
C SER A 449 12.89 -20.19 -36.64
N VAL A 450 12.47 -18.97 -36.95
CA VAL A 450 12.78 -17.78 -36.15
C VAL A 450 11.56 -17.46 -35.31
N ALA A 451 11.76 -17.28 -34.00
CA ALA A 451 10.72 -16.78 -33.13
C ALA A 451 11.23 -15.63 -32.25
N SER A 452 10.35 -14.68 -31.96
CA SER A 452 10.66 -13.48 -31.19
C SER A 452 9.47 -13.10 -30.30
N ILE A 453 9.77 -12.58 -29.10
CA ILE A 453 8.78 -12.11 -28.12
C ILE A 453 9.21 -10.72 -27.62
N THR A 454 8.96 -9.71 -28.42
CA THR A 454 9.33 -8.34 -28.08
C THR A 454 8.32 -7.72 -27.12
N ARG A 455 8.78 -7.07 -26.05
CA ARG A 455 7.92 -6.34 -25.10
C ARG A 455 8.44 -4.96 -24.74
N ALA A 456 8.02 -3.93 -25.47
CA ALA A 456 8.32 -2.55 -25.09
C ALA A 456 7.27 -2.02 -24.12
N SER A 457 7.67 -1.33 -23.05
CA SER A 457 6.73 -0.71 -22.11
C SER A 457 7.30 0.55 -21.50
N SER A 458 6.51 1.63 -21.38
CA SER A 458 6.94 2.83 -20.65
C SER A 458 7.32 2.54 -19.19
N GLY A 459 8.08 3.42 -18.55
CA GLY A 459 8.36 3.30 -17.12
C GLY A 459 7.25 3.85 -16.22
N THR A 460 7.39 3.56 -14.93
CA THR A 460 6.46 3.98 -13.89
C THR A 460 6.68 5.45 -13.48
N PRO A 461 5.66 6.13 -12.95
CA PRO A 461 5.78 7.45 -12.32
C PRO A 461 6.83 7.51 -11.22
N LEU A 462 7.49 8.65 -11.12
CA LEU A 462 8.30 9.06 -9.98
C LEU A 462 7.47 9.90 -9.02
N PHE A 463 7.79 9.80 -7.74
CA PHE A 463 7.15 10.56 -6.67
C PHE A 463 8.17 11.43 -5.96
N PHE A 464 7.89 12.73 -5.83
CA PHE A 464 8.79 13.72 -5.25
C PHE A 464 8.30 14.18 -3.88
N ARG A 465 9.22 14.34 -2.93
CA ARG A 465 8.93 14.80 -1.55
C ARG A 465 10.12 15.55 -0.96
N SER A 466 9.92 16.12 0.22
CA SER A 466 11.01 16.53 1.10
C SER A 466 10.93 15.81 2.44
N SER A 467 12.01 15.16 2.87
CA SER A 467 12.12 14.66 4.26
C SER A 467 12.35 15.79 5.27
N GLN A 468 12.88 16.93 4.84
CA GLN A 468 12.91 18.14 5.66
C GLN A 468 11.52 18.80 5.59
N CYS A 469 10.79 18.72 6.69
CA CYS A 469 9.40 19.17 6.78
C CYS A 469 9.14 19.70 8.19
N ASN A 470 9.19 21.03 8.37
CA ASN A 470 8.91 21.66 9.67
C ASN A 470 7.40 21.90 9.81
N VAL A 471 6.65 20.79 9.90
CA VAL A 471 5.21 20.76 10.12
C VAL A 471 4.92 19.71 11.20
N PRO A 472 4.18 20.04 12.27
CA PRO A 472 3.86 19.06 13.31
C PRO A 472 3.15 17.82 12.74
N SER A 473 3.50 16.65 13.25
CA SER A 473 2.96 15.37 12.76
C SER A 473 1.43 15.24 12.88
N GLN A 474 0.82 16.04 13.76
CA GLN A 474 -0.61 16.17 14.03
C GLN A 474 -1.42 16.73 12.85
N PHE A 475 -0.78 17.40 11.87
CA PHE A 475 -1.44 17.79 10.62
C PHE A 475 -1.67 16.62 9.66
N ALA A 476 -1.07 15.45 9.96
CA ALA A 476 -1.17 14.25 9.14
C ALA A 476 -0.81 14.48 7.66
N ALA A 477 0.15 15.39 7.40
CA ALA A 477 0.60 15.76 6.07
C ALA A 477 2.09 15.46 5.89
N ALA A 478 2.47 15.10 4.67
CA ALA A 478 3.85 15.08 4.20
C ALA A 478 4.13 16.36 3.40
N CYS A 479 5.39 16.81 3.39
CA CYS A 479 5.82 17.93 2.56
C CYS A 479 6.04 17.47 1.11
N ILE A 480 5.18 17.94 0.22
CA ILE A 480 5.17 17.56 -1.21
C ILE A 480 5.37 18.82 -2.05
N PRO A 481 6.48 18.92 -2.80
CA PRO A 481 6.74 20.09 -3.63
C PRO A 481 5.81 20.18 -4.83
N ALA A 482 5.43 21.40 -5.19
CA ALA A 482 4.91 21.74 -6.50
C ALA A 482 6.06 22.02 -7.50
N LEU A 483 5.74 22.01 -8.81
CA LEU A 483 6.62 22.56 -9.84
C LEU A 483 6.52 24.08 -9.87
N VAL A 484 7.65 24.76 -9.99
CA VAL A 484 7.71 26.21 -10.20
C VAL A 484 7.31 26.51 -11.65
N PRO A 485 6.30 27.37 -11.89
CA PRO A 485 5.86 27.72 -13.24
C PRO A 485 7.02 28.21 -14.12
N GLY A 486 7.09 27.73 -15.36
CA GLY A 486 8.10 28.13 -16.35
C GLY A 486 9.48 27.50 -16.19
N LYS A 487 9.73 26.68 -15.17
CA LYS A 487 11.00 25.96 -15.00
C LYS A 487 10.92 24.54 -15.59
N ASN A 488 11.97 24.12 -16.30
CA ASN A 488 12.08 22.76 -16.81
C ASN A 488 12.55 21.80 -15.70
N PRO A 489 11.81 20.72 -15.37
CA PRO A 489 12.19 19.75 -14.36
C PRO A 489 13.39 18.88 -14.73
N PHE A 490 13.89 18.93 -15.97
CA PHE A 490 15.05 18.17 -16.43
C PHE A 490 16.24 19.09 -16.71
N ASN A 491 17.44 18.68 -16.27
CA ASN A 491 18.71 19.33 -16.63
C ASN A 491 19.26 18.85 -17.97
N ALA A 492 18.86 17.66 -18.41
CA ALA A 492 19.30 17.03 -19.65
C ALA A 492 18.11 16.39 -20.37
N ASP A 493 18.21 16.31 -21.69
CA ASP A 493 17.23 15.59 -22.48
C ASP A 493 17.27 14.10 -22.17
N LYS A 494 16.08 13.50 -22.19
CA LYS A 494 15.85 12.10 -21.81
C LYS A 494 16.67 11.10 -22.63
N GLY A 495 16.90 11.40 -23.90
CA GLY A 495 17.62 10.54 -24.84
C GLY A 495 19.13 10.72 -24.85
N SER A 496 19.65 11.77 -24.20
CA SER A 496 21.09 12.09 -24.16
C SER A 496 21.67 12.14 -22.75
N PHE A 497 20.86 11.84 -21.73
CA PHE A 497 21.33 11.76 -20.35
C PHE A 497 22.39 10.68 -20.19
N ASP A 498 23.61 11.08 -19.81
CA ASP A 498 24.69 10.18 -19.45
C ASP A 498 24.67 9.90 -17.94
N PRO A 499 24.23 8.71 -17.49
CA PRO A 499 24.22 8.35 -16.08
C PRO A 499 25.63 8.22 -15.47
N GLY A 500 26.68 8.01 -16.28
CA GLY A 500 28.07 7.91 -15.84
C GLY A 500 28.71 9.25 -15.52
N SER A 501 28.14 10.36 -16.00
CA SER A 501 28.63 11.72 -15.77
C SER A 501 28.51 12.20 -14.31
N GLY A 502 27.70 11.52 -13.49
CA GLY A 502 27.38 11.93 -12.12
C GLY A 502 26.46 13.15 -12.01
N GLN A 503 26.01 13.71 -13.15
CA GLN A 503 25.11 14.85 -13.18
C GLN A 503 23.67 14.45 -12.85
N PRO A 504 22.90 15.30 -12.13
CA PRO A 504 21.51 15.02 -11.82
C PRO A 504 20.63 15.19 -13.07
N LEU A 505 19.77 14.21 -13.33
CA LEU A 505 18.74 14.29 -14.39
C LEU A 505 17.70 15.37 -14.07
N PHE A 506 17.32 15.48 -12.80
CA PHE A 506 16.28 16.42 -12.35
C PHE A 506 16.86 17.75 -11.90
N ASN A 507 16.25 18.83 -12.38
CA ASN A 507 16.54 20.19 -11.96
C ASN A 507 15.88 20.48 -10.62
N LYS A 508 16.69 20.69 -9.56
CA LYS A 508 16.18 21.01 -8.22
C LYS A 508 15.40 22.34 -8.19
N ASP A 509 15.82 23.33 -8.97
CA ASP A 509 15.22 24.67 -9.02
C ASP A 509 13.88 24.70 -9.75
N ALA A 510 13.48 23.60 -10.37
CA ALA A 510 12.15 23.45 -10.96
C ALA A 510 11.08 23.06 -9.94
N PHE A 511 11.47 22.76 -8.70
CA PHE A 511 10.57 22.42 -7.61
C PHE A 511 10.58 23.52 -6.55
N GLU A 512 9.51 23.60 -5.75
CA GLU A 512 9.50 24.46 -4.57
C GLU A 512 10.73 24.19 -3.68
N PRO A 513 11.42 25.23 -3.20
CA PRO A 513 12.65 25.06 -2.44
C PRO A 513 12.36 24.38 -1.10
N VAL A 514 13.31 23.57 -0.62
CA VAL A 514 13.18 22.86 0.67
C VAL A 514 12.91 23.81 1.83
N SER A 515 13.47 25.03 1.79
CA SER A 515 13.24 26.08 2.79
C SER A 515 11.79 26.57 2.85
N ALA A 516 11.00 26.37 1.79
CA ALA A 516 9.57 26.69 1.83
C ALA A 516 8.80 25.76 2.77
N PHE A 517 9.31 24.55 3.09
CA PHE A 517 8.63 23.58 3.95
C PHE A 517 8.72 23.90 5.45
N ASN A 518 8.37 25.12 5.80
CA ASN A 518 8.34 25.67 7.14
C ASN A 518 6.93 26.17 7.46
N PHE A 519 6.16 25.39 8.23
CA PHE A 519 4.71 25.60 8.43
C PHE A 519 3.94 25.70 7.10
N TYR A 520 4.44 25.01 6.09
CA TYR A 520 3.89 24.86 4.76
C TYR A 520 4.31 23.49 4.26
N TYR A 521 3.40 22.75 3.62
CA TYR A 521 3.66 21.39 3.14
C TYR A 521 3.45 21.26 1.62
N GLY A 522 3.43 22.40 0.92
CA GLY A 522 3.11 22.49 -0.51
C GLY A 522 1.62 22.75 -0.75
N ALA A 523 1.28 23.54 -1.77
CA ALA A 523 -0.10 23.80 -2.21
C ALA A 523 -0.45 23.16 -3.56
N GLY A 524 0.55 22.76 -4.35
CA GLY A 524 0.35 22.19 -5.68
C GLY A 524 -0.14 20.74 -5.69
N PRO A 525 -0.57 20.23 -6.86
CA PRO A 525 -0.80 18.80 -7.05
C PRO A 525 0.51 18.02 -6.94
N ARG A 526 0.40 16.73 -6.62
CA ARG A 526 1.58 15.84 -6.57
C ARG A 526 2.28 15.79 -7.94
N VAL A 527 3.59 16.02 -7.96
CA VAL A 527 4.41 15.77 -9.15
C VAL A 527 4.55 14.26 -9.34
N SER A 528 3.87 13.73 -10.35
CA SER A 528 3.82 12.30 -10.67
C SER A 528 3.89 12.03 -12.18
N ASN A 529 3.97 13.08 -13.00
CA ASN A 529 4.02 12.99 -14.46
C ASN A 529 5.44 12.73 -15.00
N LEU A 530 6.47 12.76 -14.15
CA LEU A 530 7.83 12.39 -14.50
C LEU A 530 7.98 10.87 -14.32
N ARG A 531 8.64 10.18 -15.25
CA ARG A 531 8.65 8.70 -15.33
C ARG A 531 10.04 8.16 -15.55
N GLU A 532 10.24 6.92 -15.10
CA GLU A 532 11.42 6.12 -15.38
C GLU A 532 11.44 5.62 -16.85
N TYR A 533 12.60 5.16 -17.29
CA TYR A 533 12.78 4.53 -18.60
C TYR A 533 12.77 3.03 -18.44
N ASN A 534 11.80 2.38 -19.10
CA ASN A 534 11.78 0.95 -19.26
C ASN A 534 11.67 0.63 -20.75
N PHE A 535 12.47 -0.33 -21.20
CA PHE A 535 12.46 -0.90 -22.53
C PHE A 535 13.10 -2.30 -22.44
N ARG A 536 12.37 -3.35 -22.81
CA ARG A 536 12.87 -4.72 -22.72
C ARG A 536 12.63 -5.45 -24.03
N ILE A 537 13.64 -6.14 -24.54
CA ILE A 537 13.48 -7.05 -25.69
C ILE A 537 13.87 -8.46 -25.25
N SER A 538 13.06 -9.46 -25.57
CA SER A 538 13.35 -10.88 -25.32
C SER A 538 13.09 -11.68 -26.59
N GLU A 539 13.99 -12.57 -26.99
CA GLU A 539 13.81 -13.32 -28.24
C GLU A 539 14.12 -14.81 -28.02
N ARG A 540 13.52 -15.68 -28.82
CA ARG A 540 13.70 -17.13 -28.71
C ARG A 540 13.70 -17.77 -30.09
N VAL A 541 14.85 -18.21 -30.59
CA VAL A 541 14.98 -18.88 -31.90
C VAL A 541 14.94 -20.41 -31.71
N LYS A 542 14.39 -21.17 -32.66
CA LYS A 542 14.34 -22.64 -32.59
C LYS A 542 15.06 -23.31 -33.77
N PHE A 543 16.02 -24.17 -33.43
CA PHE A 543 16.73 -25.10 -34.29
C PHE A 543 17.04 -26.39 -33.47
N GLN A 544 17.37 -27.55 -34.09
CA GLN A 544 17.77 -28.77 -33.32
C GLN A 544 19.07 -28.57 -32.50
N VAL A 545 19.69 -27.39 -32.66
CA VAL A 545 20.48 -26.65 -31.66
C VAL A 545 19.72 -25.37 -31.31
N ARG A 546 19.13 -25.24 -30.12
CA ARG A 546 18.37 -24.05 -29.68
C ARG A 546 19.33 -22.95 -29.22
N GLY A 547 19.18 -21.75 -29.79
CA GLY A 547 19.82 -20.52 -29.30
C GLY A 547 18.78 -19.57 -28.72
N GLU A 548 18.96 -19.15 -27.47
CA GLU A 548 18.10 -18.19 -26.77
C GLU A 548 18.87 -16.92 -26.47
N PHE A 549 18.32 -15.78 -26.88
CA PHE A 549 18.92 -14.48 -26.67
C PHE A 549 17.97 -13.64 -25.83
N PHE A 550 18.31 -13.50 -24.55
CA PHE A 550 17.60 -12.59 -23.66
C PHE A 550 18.27 -11.23 -23.73
N ASN A 551 17.52 -10.19 -24.11
CA ASN A 551 18.04 -8.85 -24.34
C ASN A 551 19.10 -8.78 -25.46
N LEU A 552 18.76 -9.25 -26.68
CA LEU A 552 19.68 -9.32 -27.84
C LEU A 552 20.44 -8.01 -28.10
N PHE A 553 19.75 -6.88 -28.00
CA PHE A 553 20.29 -5.54 -28.22
C PHE A 553 21.01 -4.93 -27.01
N ASN A 554 21.14 -5.68 -25.91
CA ASN A 554 21.75 -5.24 -24.65
C ASN A 554 21.21 -3.90 -24.14
N LEU A 555 19.90 -3.73 -24.17
CA LEU A 555 19.21 -2.53 -23.70
C LEU A 555 18.98 -2.65 -22.19
N HIS A 556 19.53 -1.70 -21.45
CA HIS A 556 19.41 -1.64 -20.00
C HIS A 556 18.34 -0.64 -19.58
N ASN A 557 17.59 -1.01 -18.54
CA ASN A 557 16.69 -0.10 -17.86
C ASN A 557 17.28 0.27 -16.51
N PHE A 558 17.05 1.51 -16.07
CA PHE A 558 17.41 1.89 -14.71
C PHE A 558 16.45 1.22 -13.73
N THR A 559 17.00 0.55 -12.72
CA THR A 559 16.22 -0.21 -11.75
C THR A 559 16.49 0.25 -10.32
N ASN A 560 15.67 -0.23 -9.40
CA ASN A 560 15.87 -0.05 -7.97
C ASN A 560 16.81 -1.15 -7.41
N GLN A 561 17.58 -0.84 -6.35
CA GLN A 561 18.43 -1.76 -5.58
C GLN A 561 17.77 -2.43 -4.36
N SER A 562 16.58 -2.01 -3.91
CA SER A 562 16.01 -2.39 -2.61
C SER A 562 14.51 -2.72 -2.67
N VAL A 563 14.12 -3.82 -2.02
CA VAL A 563 12.78 -4.42 -2.08
C VAL A 563 11.82 -3.85 -1.02
N TRP A 564 12.26 -2.91 -0.16
CA TRP A 564 11.52 -2.60 1.07
C TRP A 564 11.16 -1.14 1.33
N THR A 565 11.63 -0.18 0.52
CA THR A 565 11.16 1.21 0.64
C THR A 565 10.56 1.72 -0.67
N GLN A 566 9.35 2.28 -0.58
CA GLN A 566 8.55 2.79 -1.70
C GLN A 566 9.20 3.96 -2.48
N PHE A 567 10.36 4.43 -2.04
CA PHE A 567 11.09 5.58 -2.59
C PHE A 567 12.40 5.18 -3.25
N ASP A 568 12.77 3.90 -3.19
CA ASP A 568 13.91 3.43 -3.95
C ASP A 568 13.47 3.33 -5.41
N LYS A 569 13.74 4.41 -6.15
CA LYS A 569 13.56 4.51 -7.59
C LYS A 569 14.94 4.55 -8.23
N ALA A 570 14.98 4.44 -9.56
CA ALA A 570 16.21 4.61 -10.32
C ALA A 570 16.92 5.94 -10.00
N PHE A 571 16.17 6.97 -9.57
CA PHE A 571 16.67 8.29 -9.23
C PHE A 571 16.25 8.71 -7.83
N VAL A 572 17.10 9.48 -7.14
CA VAL A 572 16.80 10.07 -5.83
C VAL A 572 15.79 11.21 -5.99
N THR A 573 14.60 11.09 -5.38
CA THR A 573 13.50 12.07 -5.52
C THR A 573 13.18 12.87 -4.25
N ASP A 574 14.00 12.73 -3.20
CA ASP A 574 13.90 13.54 -1.97
C ASP A 574 14.69 14.85 -2.13
N LEU A 575 13.99 15.99 -2.14
CA LEU A 575 14.58 17.30 -2.39
C LEU A 575 15.58 17.72 -1.31
N SER A 576 15.46 17.21 -0.08
CA SER A 576 16.43 17.50 0.98
C SER A 576 17.75 16.74 0.78
N SER A 577 17.78 15.70 -0.06
CA SER A 577 18.98 14.91 -0.30
C SER A 577 20.01 15.70 -1.11
N PRO A 578 21.31 15.64 -0.74
CA PRO A 578 22.39 16.20 -1.56
C PRO A 578 22.54 15.49 -2.91
N ASN A 579 21.98 14.28 -3.05
CA ASN A 579 22.01 13.48 -4.27
C ASN A 579 20.72 13.60 -5.10
N PHE A 580 19.85 14.57 -4.81
CA PHE A 580 18.62 14.78 -5.55
C PHE A 580 18.85 14.77 -7.06
N GLY A 581 18.04 14.00 -7.77
CA GLY A 581 18.10 13.89 -9.23
C GLY A 581 19.15 12.95 -9.80
N LYS A 582 20.04 12.39 -8.97
CA LYS A 582 21.08 11.46 -9.42
C LYS A 582 20.58 10.02 -9.53
N TRP A 583 21.15 9.28 -10.47
CA TRP A 583 20.92 7.84 -10.64
C TRP A 583 21.56 7.05 -9.49
N ASN A 584 20.89 5.99 -9.04
CA ASN A 584 21.29 5.15 -7.91
C ASN A 584 22.37 4.10 -8.24
N GLY A 585 22.82 4.01 -9.50
CA GLY A 585 23.82 3.03 -9.94
C GLY A 585 23.28 1.65 -10.33
N ALA A 586 21.97 1.39 -10.27
CA ALA A 586 21.38 0.12 -10.67
C ALA A 586 20.75 0.10 -12.07
N VAL A 587 21.00 -1.00 -12.78
CA VAL A 587 20.44 -1.33 -14.08
C VAL A 587 19.97 -2.78 -14.13
N SER A 588 19.07 -3.07 -15.06
CA SER A 588 18.63 -4.43 -15.38
C SER A 588 19.81 -5.34 -15.78
N ALA A 589 19.62 -6.65 -15.62
CA ALA A 589 20.59 -7.66 -16.04
C ALA A 589 21.03 -7.48 -17.51
N PRO A 590 22.31 -7.71 -17.82
CA PRO A 590 22.85 -7.64 -19.18
C PRO A 590 22.31 -8.77 -20.06
N ARG A 591 22.63 -8.69 -21.35
CA ARG A 591 22.33 -9.75 -22.33
C ARG A 591 22.79 -11.13 -21.84
N ASN A 592 21.88 -12.10 -21.91
CA ASN A 592 22.17 -13.50 -21.62
C ASN A 592 21.91 -14.34 -22.86
N ILE A 593 22.89 -15.16 -23.24
CA ILE A 593 22.85 -16.02 -24.41
C ILE A 593 22.97 -17.47 -23.93
N GLN A 594 22.00 -18.30 -24.30
CA GLN A 594 22.00 -19.72 -23.98
C GLN A 594 21.96 -20.52 -25.27
N VAL A 595 22.77 -21.56 -25.35
CA VAL A 595 22.79 -22.50 -26.48
C VAL A 595 22.60 -23.90 -25.92
N GLY A 596 21.65 -24.66 -26.46
CA GLY A 596 21.38 -26.03 -26.04
C GLY A 596 20.99 -26.91 -27.23
N ALA A 597 21.59 -28.09 -27.35
CA ALA A 597 21.25 -29.05 -28.39
C ALA A 597 20.35 -30.14 -27.82
N ARG A 598 19.38 -30.63 -28.61
CA ARG A 598 18.58 -31.81 -28.26
C ARG A 598 18.54 -32.74 -29.46
N LEU A 599 19.07 -33.95 -29.27
CA LEU A 599 18.89 -35.07 -30.18
C LEU A 599 17.65 -35.85 -29.75
N GLU A 600 16.72 -36.06 -30.67
CA GLU A 600 15.58 -36.96 -30.53
C GLU A 600 15.78 -38.07 -31.57
N PHE A 601 15.71 -39.33 -31.14
CA PHE A 601 15.88 -40.52 -31.98
C PHE A 601 14.57 -41.25 -32.16
#